data_AF-A0A814NS82-F1
#
_entry.id   AF-A0A814NS82-F1
#
_cell.length_a   1.000
_cell.length_b   1.000
_cell.length_c   1.000
_cell.angle_alpha   90.00
_cell.angle_beta   90.00
_cell.angle_gamma   90.00
#
_symmetry.space_group_name_H-M   'P 1'
#
loop_
_entity.id
_entity.type
_entity.pdbx_description
1 polymer ?
#
loop_
_entity_poly.entity_id
_entity_poly.type
_entity_poly.pdbx_seq_one_letter_code
_entity_poly.pdbx_strand_id
1 'polypeptide(L)'
;QNKSLSFESVFTGLISVSGILCGKTVVNACGSFTQPLTFYSLLVGPVSSKKSVCVELFKNSYDSAVTTLSNYGDPDFENSKFKLQAKANSSVTIESLLKELSNRSNLIQCWDGFSTLVSSFGMYKCGNGSFDRSIFLTLYNGQKSFSHTVKSYEFEIKDPRLCIFASGHHWKAIDMIEDENSFKGDGFISRFLICCPKPVRLKLRQL
;
A
#
# COMPACT_ATOMS: atom_id res chain seq x y z
N GLN A 1 14.60 -16.31 -22.27
CA GLN A 1 15.34 -16.25 -20.99
C GLN A 1 14.40 -15.73 -19.91
N ASN A 2 13.88 -16.62 -19.05
CA ASN A 2 13.15 -16.24 -17.83
C ASN A 2 14.13 -15.50 -16.91
N LYS A 3 14.12 -14.17 -16.97
CA LYS A 3 14.98 -13.34 -16.12
C LYS A 3 14.27 -13.15 -14.79
N SER A 4 14.82 -13.81 -13.77
CA SER A 4 14.32 -13.88 -12.40
C SER A 4 14.16 -12.49 -11.78
N LEU A 5 13.05 -12.31 -11.07
CA LEU A 5 12.90 -11.19 -10.14
C LEU A 5 13.89 -11.35 -8.99
N SER A 6 14.36 -10.24 -8.44
CA SER A 6 15.18 -10.28 -7.23
C SER A 6 14.33 -10.76 -6.05
N PHE A 7 14.93 -11.53 -5.14
CA PHE A 7 14.26 -12.01 -3.93
C PHE A 7 13.70 -10.85 -3.12
N GLU A 8 14.44 -9.75 -3.02
CA GLU A 8 14.08 -8.55 -2.30
C GLU A 8 12.80 -7.90 -2.85
N SER A 9 12.66 -7.87 -4.18
CA SER A 9 11.44 -7.38 -4.83
C SER A 9 10.24 -8.25 -4.47
N VAL A 10 10.42 -9.58 -4.43
CA VAL A 10 9.39 -10.57 -4.07
C VAL A 10 9.01 -10.46 -2.59
N PHE A 11 10.00 -10.37 -1.71
CA PHE A 11 9.82 -10.31 -0.27
C PHE A 11 9.07 -9.04 0.17
N THR A 12 9.39 -7.89 -0.42
CA THR A 12 8.78 -6.60 -0.06
C THR A 12 7.27 -6.57 -0.34
N GLY A 13 6.83 -7.14 -1.47
CA GLY A 13 5.40 -7.24 -1.77
C GLY A 13 4.69 -8.32 -0.95
N LEU A 14 5.36 -9.43 -0.63
CA LEU A 14 4.80 -10.45 0.25
C LEU A 14 4.52 -9.93 1.66
N ILE A 15 5.36 -9.05 2.22
CA ILE A 15 5.10 -8.40 3.52
C ILE A 15 3.79 -7.61 3.47
N SER A 16 3.58 -6.81 2.43
CA SER A 16 2.34 -6.02 2.26
C SER A 16 1.10 -6.90 2.15
N VAL A 17 1.21 -8.04 1.46
CA VAL A 17 0.14 -9.03 1.33
C VAL A 17 -0.13 -9.74 2.66
N SER A 18 0.92 -10.13 3.38
CA SER A 18 0.81 -10.79 4.68
C SER A 18 0.08 -9.92 5.70
N GLY A 19 0.30 -8.61 5.70
CA GLY A 19 -0.40 -7.70 6.61
C GLY A 19 -1.93 -7.73 6.47
N ILE A 20 -2.42 -7.99 5.26
CA ILE A 20 -3.85 -8.08 4.97
C ILE A 20 -4.39 -9.51 5.16
N LEU A 21 -3.63 -10.53 4.76
CA LEU A 21 -4.10 -11.93 4.80
C LEU A 21 -4.00 -12.60 6.17
N CYS A 22 -3.18 -12.09 7.09
CA CYS A 22 -3.02 -12.68 8.42
C CYS A 22 -4.27 -12.60 9.31
N GLY A 23 -5.34 -11.90 8.90
CA GLY A 23 -6.56 -11.67 9.69
C GLY A 23 -6.33 -10.89 10.99
N LYS A 24 -5.08 -10.54 11.29
CA LYS A 24 -4.66 -9.78 12.46
C LYS A 24 -4.52 -8.32 12.06
N THR A 25 -5.24 -7.45 12.74
CA THR A 25 -5.14 -6.00 12.51
C THR A 25 -4.05 -5.36 13.37
N VAL A 26 -3.49 -6.10 14.33
CA VAL A 26 -2.42 -5.67 15.25
C VAL A 26 -1.43 -6.80 15.55
N VAL A 27 -0.19 -6.43 15.85
CA VAL A 27 0.88 -7.28 16.39
C VAL A 27 1.22 -6.81 17.79
N ASN A 28 1.33 -7.77 18.72
CA ASN A 28 1.83 -7.52 20.06
C ASN A 28 3.29 -7.97 20.12
N ALA A 29 4.23 -7.03 20.27
CA ALA A 29 5.64 -7.38 20.46
C ALA A 29 5.91 -7.79 21.92
N CYS A 30 5.20 -7.17 22.86
CA CYS A 30 5.16 -7.54 24.28
C CYS A 30 3.78 -7.16 24.84
N GLY A 31 3.48 -7.56 26.09
CA GLY A 31 2.16 -7.32 26.70
C GLY A 31 1.74 -5.84 26.81
N SER A 32 2.68 -4.90 26.64
CA SER A 32 2.43 -3.45 26.68
C SER A 32 2.60 -2.74 25.33
N PHE A 33 3.02 -3.45 24.28
CA PHE A 33 3.31 -2.83 22.98
C PHE A 33 2.54 -3.51 21.86
N THR A 34 1.46 -2.85 21.45
CA THR A 34 0.61 -3.23 20.33
C THR A 34 0.85 -2.25 19.19
N GLN A 35 1.15 -2.78 18.00
CA GLN A 35 1.24 -1.99 16.77
C GLN A 35 0.25 -2.49 15.73
N PRO A 36 -0.29 -1.60 14.88
CA PRO A 36 -1.09 -2.03 13.76
C PRO A 36 -0.26 -2.85 12.77
N LEU A 37 -0.84 -3.91 12.21
CA LEU A 37 -0.23 -4.70 11.14
C LEU A 37 -0.50 -4.02 9.78
N THR A 38 0.13 -2.88 9.57
CA THR A 38 -0.01 -2.07 8.35
C THR A 38 1.35 -1.89 7.67
N PHE A 39 1.43 -2.17 6.37
CA PHE A 39 2.68 -2.03 5.61
C PHE A 39 2.50 -1.19 4.35
N TYR A 40 3.32 -0.15 4.24
CA TYR A 40 3.56 0.56 2.99
C TYR A 40 4.91 0.12 2.46
N SER A 41 4.95 -0.27 1.19
CA SER A 41 6.12 -0.82 0.52
C SER A 41 6.32 -0.10 -0.81
N LEU A 42 7.57 0.23 -1.12
CA LEU A 42 7.94 0.95 -2.33
C LEU A 42 9.09 0.24 -3.04
N LEU A 43 8.82 -0.29 -4.24
CA LEU A 43 9.84 -0.82 -5.14
C LEU A 43 10.38 0.30 -6.05
N VAL A 44 11.62 0.72 -5.82
CA VAL A 44 12.27 1.75 -6.66
C VAL A 44 13.25 1.15 -7.66
N GLY A 45 13.39 1.80 -8.81
CA GLY A 45 14.35 1.36 -9.82
C GLY A 45 14.34 2.22 -11.09
N PRO A 46 15.35 2.09 -11.95
CA PRO A 46 15.43 2.84 -13.21
C PRO A 46 14.32 2.42 -14.19
N VAL A 47 14.18 3.17 -15.30
CA VAL A 47 13.28 2.77 -16.39
C VAL A 47 13.61 1.36 -16.87
N SER A 48 12.61 0.59 -17.28
CA SER A 48 12.77 -0.79 -17.78
C SER A 48 13.32 -1.81 -16.78
N SER A 49 13.27 -1.53 -15.48
CA SER A 49 13.70 -2.45 -14.42
C SER A 49 12.62 -3.48 -14.01
N LYS A 50 11.62 -3.73 -14.85
CA LYS A 50 10.50 -4.67 -14.61
C LYS A 50 9.65 -4.42 -13.35
N LYS A 51 9.64 -3.20 -12.84
CA LYS A 51 8.82 -2.82 -11.67
C LYS A 51 7.33 -3.11 -11.88
N SER A 52 6.79 -2.71 -13.02
CA SER A 52 5.40 -2.94 -13.41
C SER A 52 5.05 -4.43 -13.41
N VAL A 53 5.96 -5.28 -13.92
CA VAL A 53 5.80 -6.74 -13.89
C VAL A 53 5.77 -7.27 -12.46
N CYS A 54 6.57 -6.70 -11.54
CA CYS A 54 6.49 -7.07 -10.12
C CYS A 54 5.13 -6.70 -9.54
N VAL A 55 4.65 -5.47 -9.78
CA VAL A 55 3.33 -5.02 -9.32
C VAL A 55 2.25 -5.96 -9.81
N GLU A 56 2.22 -6.28 -11.11
CA GLU A 56 1.24 -7.20 -11.70
C GLU A 56 1.30 -8.60 -11.07
N LEU A 57 2.50 -9.16 -10.89
CA LEU A 57 2.66 -10.45 -10.22
C LEU A 57 2.13 -10.45 -8.80
N PHE A 58 2.31 -9.36 -8.04
CA PHE A 58 1.75 -9.24 -6.71
C PHE A 58 0.24 -9.09 -6.70
N LYS A 59 -0.31 -8.28 -7.62
CA LYS A 59 -1.77 -8.19 -7.80
C LYS A 59 -2.36 -9.58 -8.05
N ASN A 60 -1.82 -10.29 -9.04
CA ASN A 60 -2.29 -11.63 -9.41
C ASN A 60 -2.14 -12.65 -8.26
N SER A 61 -1.02 -12.60 -7.52
CA SER A 61 -0.78 -13.51 -6.40
C SER A 61 -1.72 -13.22 -5.22
N TYR A 62 -1.95 -11.94 -4.91
CA TYR A 62 -2.92 -11.52 -3.90
C TYR A 62 -4.34 -11.94 -4.30
N ASP A 63 -4.74 -11.64 -5.53
CA ASP A 63 -6.07 -11.96 -6.05
C ASP A 63 -6.31 -13.48 -6.00
N SER A 64 -5.32 -14.28 -6.41
CA SER A 64 -5.36 -15.74 -6.34
C SER A 64 -5.43 -16.27 -4.90
N ALA A 65 -4.66 -15.69 -3.98
CA ALA A 65 -4.70 -16.06 -2.56
C ALA A 65 -6.06 -15.75 -1.94
N VAL A 66 -6.63 -14.58 -2.22
CA VAL A 66 -7.97 -14.18 -1.77
C VAL A 66 -9.04 -15.12 -2.32
N THR A 67 -9.03 -15.45 -3.62
CA THR A 67 -9.97 -16.39 -4.22
C THR A 67 -9.85 -17.79 -3.62
N THR A 68 -8.62 -18.23 -3.34
CA THR A 68 -8.41 -19.53 -2.69
C THR A 68 -9.01 -19.52 -1.30
N LEU A 69 -8.68 -18.53 -0.47
CA LEU A 69 -9.20 -18.42 0.90
C LEU A 69 -10.72 -18.29 0.94
N SER A 70 -11.34 -17.57 -0.01
CA SER A 70 -12.80 -17.49 -0.10
C SER A 70 -13.44 -18.83 -0.47
N ASN A 71 -12.78 -19.64 -1.31
CA ASN A 71 -13.31 -20.93 -1.76
C ASN A 71 -13.16 -22.05 -0.73
N TYR A 72 -12.15 -21.96 0.15
CA TYR A 72 -11.94 -22.95 1.21
C TYR A 72 -12.88 -22.79 2.41
N GLY A 73 -13.73 -21.77 2.42
CA GLY A 73 -14.86 -21.66 3.35
C GLY A 73 -14.44 -21.70 4.81
N ASP A 74 -13.33 -21.05 5.16
CA ASP A 74 -12.96 -20.92 6.56
C ASP A 74 -14.02 -20.03 7.26
N PRO A 75 -14.78 -20.57 8.23
CA PRO A 75 -15.88 -19.87 8.87
C PRO A 75 -15.42 -18.65 9.69
N ASP A 76 -14.15 -18.57 10.09
CA ASP A 76 -13.57 -17.36 10.69
C ASP A 76 -13.33 -16.27 9.63
N PHE A 77 -13.13 -16.66 8.37
CA PHE A 77 -12.92 -15.76 7.24
C PHE A 77 -14.26 -15.21 6.71
N GLU A 78 -15.31 -16.02 6.63
CA GLU A 78 -16.66 -15.57 6.25
C GLU A 78 -17.36 -14.72 7.33
N ASN A 79 -17.11 -14.99 8.62
CA ASN A 79 -17.68 -14.20 9.73
C ASN A 79 -16.87 -12.97 10.10
N SER A 80 -15.60 -12.89 9.69
CA SER A 80 -14.83 -11.68 9.84
C SER A 80 -15.40 -10.59 8.93
N LYS A 81 -15.48 -9.35 9.40
CA LYS A 81 -15.77 -8.17 8.55
C LYS A 81 -14.74 -7.96 7.42
N PHE A 82 -13.77 -8.87 7.25
CA PHE A 82 -12.85 -8.93 6.12
C PHE A 82 -13.55 -9.51 4.89
N LYS A 83 -14.27 -8.66 4.15
CA LYS A 83 -14.55 -8.95 2.75
C LYS A 83 -13.29 -8.72 1.92
N LEU A 84 -12.45 -9.74 1.82
CA LEU A 84 -11.33 -9.76 0.90
C LEU A 84 -11.88 -9.90 -0.52
N GLN A 85 -11.67 -8.89 -1.35
CA GLN A 85 -11.96 -8.97 -2.77
C GLN A 85 -10.66 -8.97 -3.55
N ALA A 86 -10.63 -9.81 -4.59
CA ALA A 86 -9.52 -10.08 -5.50
C ALA A 86 -9.25 -8.92 -6.48
N LYS A 87 -9.28 -7.67 -6.03
CA LYS A 87 -8.89 -6.55 -6.88
C LYS A 87 -8.01 -5.55 -6.14
N ALA A 88 -6.71 -5.69 -6.38
CA ALA A 88 -5.73 -4.68 -6.03
C ALA A 88 -5.99 -3.38 -6.81
N ASN A 89 -6.52 -2.37 -6.11
CA ASN A 89 -6.95 -1.13 -6.74
C ASN A 89 -5.78 -0.15 -6.93
N SER A 90 -5.74 0.47 -8.11
CA SER A 90 -4.68 1.41 -8.52
C SER A 90 -5.21 2.81 -8.88
N SER A 91 -6.52 3.04 -8.80
CA SER A 91 -7.17 4.28 -9.25
C SER A 91 -8.28 4.65 -8.29
N VAL A 92 -7.93 5.27 -7.17
CA VAL A 92 -8.90 5.48 -6.11
C VAL A 92 -8.74 6.91 -5.62
N THR A 93 -9.73 7.75 -5.94
CA THR A 93 -9.91 9.05 -5.27
C THR A 93 -10.07 8.82 -3.77
N ILE A 94 -9.86 9.83 -2.93
CA ILE A 94 -10.04 9.63 -1.49
C ILE A 94 -11.47 9.23 -1.15
N GLU A 95 -12.46 9.78 -1.83
CA GLU A 95 -13.85 9.35 -1.66
C GLU A 95 -14.05 7.88 -2.03
N SER A 96 -13.43 7.43 -3.12
CA SER A 96 -13.49 6.01 -3.50
C SER A 96 -12.74 5.13 -2.50
N LEU A 97 -11.67 5.63 -1.87
CA LEU A 97 -10.89 4.90 -0.87
C LEU A 97 -11.71 4.74 0.39
N LEU A 98 -12.33 5.82 0.86
CA LEU A 98 -13.18 5.82 2.05
C LEU A 98 -14.44 4.98 1.83
N LYS A 99 -15.04 5.06 0.64
CA LYS A 99 -16.17 4.20 0.25
C LYS A 99 -15.78 2.72 0.18
N GLU A 100 -14.58 2.42 -0.28
CA GLU A 100 -14.09 1.05 -0.26
C GLU A 100 -13.81 0.60 1.17
N LEU A 101 -13.15 1.42 1.98
CA LEU A 101 -12.84 1.11 3.37
C LEU A 101 -14.11 0.96 4.25
N SER A 102 -15.19 1.68 3.95
CA SER A 102 -16.47 1.50 4.64
C SER A 102 -17.16 0.19 4.28
N ASN A 103 -16.94 -0.33 3.07
CA ASN A 103 -17.42 -1.63 2.65
C ASN A 103 -16.52 -2.79 3.13
N ARG A 104 -15.21 -2.52 3.29
CA ARG A 104 -14.19 -3.48 3.72
C ARG A 104 -13.16 -2.79 4.60
N SER A 105 -13.06 -3.19 5.86
CA SER A 105 -12.11 -2.57 6.80
C SER A 105 -10.64 -2.80 6.42
N ASN A 106 -10.32 -3.68 5.47
CA ASN A 106 -8.95 -3.99 5.09
C ASN A 106 -8.78 -3.91 3.57
N LEU A 107 -7.79 -3.14 3.12
CA LEU A 107 -7.56 -2.87 1.72
C LEU A 107 -6.07 -2.95 1.38
N ILE A 108 -5.74 -3.56 0.25
CA ILE A 108 -4.44 -3.38 -0.41
C ILE A 108 -4.60 -2.49 -1.63
N GLN A 109 -3.72 -1.49 -1.76
CA GLN A 109 -3.58 -0.70 -2.97
C GLN A 109 -2.25 -1.00 -3.65
N CYS A 110 -2.29 -1.20 -4.96
CA CYS A 110 -1.10 -1.49 -5.75
C CYS A 110 -0.91 -0.43 -6.82
N TRP A 111 0.17 0.35 -6.71
CA TRP A 111 0.43 1.51 -7.57
C TRP A 111 1.61 1.23 -8.50
N ASP A 112 1.34 1.20 -9.80
CA ASP A 112 2.39 1.18 -10.82
C ASP A 112 2.77 2.63 -11.18
N GLY A 113 3.58 3.25 -10.32
CA GLY A 113 3.93 4.66 -10.37
C GLY A 113 3.73 5.35 -9.03
N PHE A 114 4.80 5.44 -8.23
CA PHE A 114 4.78 6.12 -6.94
C PHE A 114 4.47 7.62 -7.07
N SER A 115 4.94 8.24 -8.16
CA SER A 115 4.58 9.64 -8.46
C SER A 115 3.06 9.81 -8.63
N THR A 116 2.35 8.81 -9.15
CA THR A 116 0.89 8.84 -9.33
C THR A 116 0.17 8.82 -7.98
N LEU A 117 0.65 8.00 -7.04
CA LEU A 117 0.19 8.02 -5.65
C LEU A 117 0.48 9.38 -4.99
N VAL A 118 1.69 9.92 -5.15
CA VAL A 118 2.04 11.21 -4.56
C VAL A 118 1.19 12.35 -5.14
N SER A 119 0.91 12.31 -6.44
CA SER A 119 0.07 13.28 -7.12
C SER A 119 -1.41 13.18 -6.74
N SER A 120 -1.90 12.01 -6.32
CA SER A 120 -3.30 11.86 -5.91
C SER A 120 -3.66 12.71 -4.68
N PHE A 121 -2.67 13.03 -3.84
CA PHE A 121 -2.85 13.89 -2.66
C PHE A 121 -3.05 15.38 -3.00
N GLY A 122 -2.68 15.82 -4.20
CA GLY A 122 -2.79 17.22 -4.61
C GLY A 122 -4.17 17.60 -5.14
N MET A 123 -5.00 16.60 -5.48
CA MET A 123 -6.28 16.81 -6.18
C MET A 123 -7.43 17.18 -5.25
N TYR A 124 -7.33 16.96 -3.92
CA TYR A 124 -8.42 17.19 -2.96
C TYR A 124 -8.04 18.21 -1.88
N LYS A 125 -7.70 19.43 -2.29
CA LYS A 125 -7.72 20.59 -1.38
C LYS A 125 -9.17 20.92 -1.00
N CYS A 126 -9.78 20.12 -0.14
CA CYS A 126 -10.92 20.58 0.64
C CYS A 126 -10.42 21.69 1.56
N GLY A 127 -11.13 22.83 1.58
CA GLY A 127 -10.67 24.10 2.14
C GLY A 127 -10.01 23.99 3.53
N ASN A 128 -9.06 24.89 3.76
CA ASN A 128 -8.14 24.99 4.91
C ASN A 128 -6.93 24.05 4.90
N GLY A 129 -6.12 24.17 3.84
CA GLY A 129 -4.65 24.27 3.95
C GLY A 129 -3.86 23.11 4.56
N SER A 130 -4.45 21.96 4.85
CA SER A 130 -3.78 20.81 5.46
C SER A 130 -3.88 19.57 4.58
N PHE A 131 -2.79 18.81 4.58
CA PHE A 131 -2.43 17.80 3.59
C PHE A 131 -3.35 16.56 3.58
N ASP A 132 -3.77 16.16 2.39
CA ASP A 132 -4.51 14.93 2.10
C ASP A 132 -3.76 13.64 2.49
N ARG A 133 -2.44 13.74 2.63
CA ARG A 133 -1.56 12.67 3.14
C ARG A 133 -1.89 12.27 4.58
N SER A 134 -2.51 13.16 5.36
CA SER A 134 -2.91 12.90 6.75
C SER A 134 -3.83 11.70 6.87
N ILE A 135 -4.69 11.43 5.87
CA ILE A 135 -5.54 10.23 5.84
C ILE A 135 -4.67 8.97 5.78
N PHE A 136 -3.68 8.94 4.88
CA PHE A 136 -2.77 7.80 4.74
C PHE A 136 -1.89 7.60 5.98
N LEU A 137 -1.43 8.69 6.60
CA LEU A 137 -0.70 8.64 7.87
C LEU A 137 -1.59 8.09 9.00
N THR A 138 -2.85 8.53 9.06
CA THR A 138 -3.82 8.07 10.06
C THR A 138 -4.15 6.60 9.89
N LEU A 139 -4.36 6.14 8.66
CA LEU A 139 -4.59 4.74 8.33
C LEU A 139 -3.36 3.86 8.63
N TYR A 140 -2.15 4.39 8.41
CA TYR A 140 -0.91 3.69 8.78
C TYR A 140 -0.83 3.45 10.29
N ASN A 141 -1.22 4.44 11.10
CA ASN A 141 -1.25 4.33 12.56
C ASN A 141 -2.34 3.36 13.07
N GLY A 142 -3.21 2.84 12.20
CA GLY A 142 -4.19 1.79 12.49
C GLY A 142 -5.13 2.13 13.64
N GLN A 143 -5.77 3.29 13.55
CA GLN A 143 -6.82 3.69 14.50
C GLN A 143 -7.96 2.65 14.54
N LYS A 144 -8.56 2.46 15.72
CA LYS A 144 -9.68 1.53 15.92
C LYS A 144 -10.97 1.99 15.25
N SER A 145 -11.12 3.29 15.04
CA SER A 145 -12.26 3.91 14.37
C SER A 145 -11.76 5.13 13.63
N PHE A 146 -12.23 5.31 12.41
CA PHE A 146 -11.90 6.46 11.58
C PHE A 146 -13.20 7.05 11.04
N SER A 147 -13.49 8.30 11.40
CA SER A 147 -14.57 9.07 10.80
C SER A 147 -13.99 10.16 9.92
N HIS A 148 -14.54 10.30 8.71
CA HIS A 148 -14.15 11.37 7.81
C HIS A 148 -15.33 11.82 6.96
N THR A 149 -15.48 13.14 6.84
CA THR A 149 -16.56 13.75 6.06
C THR A 149 -15.99 14.28 4.77
N VAL A 150 -16.50 13.79 3.64
CA VAL A 150 -16.19 14.37 2.32
C VAL A 150 -17.46 14.95 1.72
N LYS A 151 -17.47 16.27 1.51
CA LYS A 151 -18.63 17.03 1.07
C LYS A 151 -19.83 16.78 2.01
N SER A 152 -20.87 16.09 1.55
CA SER A 152 -22.09 15.79 2.31
C SER A 152 -22.17 14.34 2.82
N TYR A 153 -21.12 13.53 2.59
CA TYR A 153 -21.08 12.14 3.01
C TYR A 153 -20.15 11.96 4.20
N GLU A 154 -20.66 11.33 5.26
CA GLU A 154 -19.88 10.92 6.43
C GLU A 154 -19.54 9.43 6.31
N PHE A 155 -18.26 9.10 6.46
CA PHE A 155 -17.77 7.74 6.46
C PHE A 155 -17.30 7.37 7.87
N GLU A 156 -18.02 6.48 8.54
CA GLU A 156 -17.57 5.87 9.79
C GLU A 156 -17.03 4.46 9.49
N ILE A 157 -15.72 4.27 9.67
CA ILE A 157 -15.03 3.02 9.35
C ILE A 157 -14.46 2.43 10.63
N LYS A 158 -14.84 1.19 10.93
CA LYS A 158 -14.33 0.44 12.08
C LYS A 158 -13.09 -0.36 11.70
N ASP A 159 -12.05 -0.19 12.50
CA ASP A 159 -10.74 -0.82 12.39
C ASP A 159 -10.12 -0.81 10.96
N PRO A 160 -10.02 0.36 10.30
CA PRO A 160 -9.50 0.42 8.94
C PRO A 160 -8.02 0.06 8.87
N ARG A 161 -7.65 -0.73 7.88
CA ARG A 161 -6.28 -1.07 7.50
C ARG A 161 -6.10 -0.88 6.01
N LEU A 162 -5.06 -0.15 5.67
CA LEU A 162 -4.63 0.08 4.30
C LEU A 162 -3.20 -0.40 4.18
N CYS A 163 -2.93 -1.37 3.31
CA CYS A 163 -1.57 -1.68 2.89
C CYS A 163 -1.33 -1.11 1.50
N ILE A 164 -0.11 -0.64 1.24
CA ILE A 164 0.27 -0.04 -0.04
C ILE A 164 1.47 -0.79 -0.58
N PHE A 165 1.38 -1.22 -1.84
CA PHE A 165 2.52 -1.67 -2.60
C PHE A 165 2.67 -0.78 -3.84
N ALA A 166 3.64 0.11 -3.82
CA ALA A 166 3.92 1.02 -4.92
C ALA A 166 5.21 0.64 -5.63
N SER A 167 5.31 0.98 -6.92
CA SER A 167 6.57 0.96 -7.65
C SER A 167 6.85 2.33 -8.25
N GLY A 168 8.11 2.75 -8.30
CA GLY A 168 8.44 4.10 -8.74
C GLY A 168 9.88 4.28 -9.17
N HIS A 169 10.21 5.50 -9.57
CA HIS A 169 11.58 5.88 -9.81
C HIS A 169 12.29 6.24 -8.50
N HIS A 170 13.57 5.91 -8.42
CA HIS A 170 14.40 6.15 -7.22
C HIS A 170 14.50 7.64 -6.89
N TRP A 171 14.65 8.51 -7.90
CA TRP A 171 14.76 9.96 -7.69
C TRP A 171 13.56 10.51 -6.92
N LYS A 172 12.33 10.04 -7.20
CA LYS A 172 11.16 10.55 -6.48
C LYS A 172 11.14 10.17 -5.00
N ALA A 173 11.66 8.99 -4.67
CA ALA A 173 11.83 8.58 -3.29
C ALA A 173 12.92 9.41 -2.60
N ILE A 174 14.04 9.66 -3.30
CA ILE A 174 15.13 10.50 -2.81
C ILE A 174 14.63 11.91 -2.49
N ASP A 175 13.92 12.56 -3.43
CA ASP A 175 13.36 13.90 -3.23
C ASP A 175 12.53 13.98 -1.93
N MET A 176 11.68 12.98 -1.68
CA MET A 176 10.83 12.96 -0.49
C MET A 176 11.61 12.69 0.80
N ILE A 177 12.69 11.91 0.74
CA ILE A 177 13.58 11.67 1.88
C ILE A 177 14.34 12.96 2.22
N GLU A 178 14.81 13.69 1.20
CA GLU A 178 15.45 15.00 1.38
C GLU A 178 14.48 16.04 1.96
N ASP A 179 13.24 16.06 1.51
CA ASP A 179 12.17 16.89 2.09
C ASP A 179 11.94 16.55 3.58
N GLU A 180 11.91 15.26 3.95
CA GLU A 180 11.80 14.83 5.36
C GLU A 180 13.01 15.26 6.20
N ASN A 181 14.22 15.06 5.70
CA ASN A 181 15.46 15.44 6.39
C ASN A 181 15.57 16.95 6.60
N SER A 182 14.95 17.75 5.74
CA SER A 182 14.93 19.22 5.86
C SER A 182 13.79 19.75 6.73
N PHE A 183 13.13 18.90 7.53
CA PHE A 183 11.95 19.21 8.35
C PHE A 183 10.76 19.77 7.57
N LYS A 184 10.73 19.58 6.25
CA LYS A 184 9.61 19.95 5.37
C LYS A 184 8.65 18.80 5.12
N GLY A 185 9.03 17.58 5.49
CA GLY A 185 8.22 16.38 5.35
C GLY A 185 7.26 16.14 6.50
N ASP A 186 6.22 15.36 6.23
CA ASP A 186 5.15 14.96 7.13
C ASP A 186 5.32 13.53 7.68
N GLY A 187 6.49 12.91 7.43
CA GLY A 187 6.79 11.54 7.84
C GLY A 187 6.15 10.47 6.93
N PHE A 188 5.58 10.85 5.78
CA PHE A 188 4.93 9.93 4.86
C PHE A 188 5.89 8.92 4.22
N ILE A 189 7.05 9.36 3.70
CA ILE A 189 8.00 8.43 3.06
C ILE A 189 8.70 7.57 4.11
N SER A 190 8.88 8.08 5.33
CA SER A 190 9.32 7.32 6.50
C SER A 190 8.43 6.11 6.87
N ARG A 191 7.21 6.01 6.33
CA ARG A 191 6.33 4.85 6.52
C ARG A 191 6.54 3.73 5.52
N PHE A 192 7.34 3.95 4.47
CA PHE A 192 7.56 2.97 3.42
C PHE A 192 8.78 2.10 3.71
N LEU A 193 8.61 0.79 3.55
CA LEU A 193 9.71 -0.14 3.30
C LEU A 193 10.17 0.04 1.85
N ILE A 194 11.32 0.70 1.66
CA ILE A 194 11.85 0.99 0.33
C ILE A 194 12.80 -0.12 -0.10
N CYS A 195 12.45 -0.80 -1.19
CA CYS A 195 13.30 -1.80 -1.83
C CYS A 195 13.92 -1.22 -3.10
N CYS A 196 15.26 -1.16 -3.14
CA CYS A 196 16.04 -0.73 -4.29
C CYS A 196 16.91 -1.89 -4.80
N PRO A 197 16.35 -2.83 -5.58
CA PRO A 197 17.11 -3.96 -6.07
C PRO A 197 18.21 -3.49 -7.02
N LYS A 198 19.37 -4.16 -6.98
CA LYS A 198 20.48 -3.83 -7.88
C LYS A 198 20.00 -3.91 -9.34
N PRO A 199 20.26 -2.87 -10.16
CA PRO A 199 19.81 -2.87 -11.54
C PRO A 199 20.52 -3.99 -12.32
N VAL A 200 19.75 -4.92 -12.88
CA VAL A 200 20.30 -5.90 -13.82
C VAL A 200 20.46 -5.20 -15.17
N ARG A 201 21.67 -4.71 -15.47
CA ARG A 201 21.98 -4.11 -16.77
C ARG A 201 21.67 -5.13 -17.87
N LEU A 202 20.83 -4.73 -18.83
CA LEU A 202 20.68 -5.48 -20.06
C LEU A 202 22.04 -5.43 -20.77
N LYS A 203 22.73 -6.57 -20.88
CA LYS A 203 23.84 -6.68 -21.83
C LYS A 203 23.25 -6.29 -23.19
N LEU A 204 23.65 -5.14 -23.72
CA LEU A 204 23.48 -4.81 -25.13
C LEU A 204 24.05 -6.02 -25.87
N ARG A 205 23.21 -6.73 -26.63
CA ARG A 205 23.75 -7.60 -27.68
C ARG A 205 24.58 -6.67 -28.55
N GLN A 206 25.87 -6.97 -28.66
CA GLN A 206 26.73 -6.35 -29.64
C GLN A 206 26.00 -6.52 -30.98
N LEU A 207 25.50 -5.40 -31.51
CA LEU A 207 25.09 -5.27 -32.91
C LEU A 207 26.36 -5.23 -33.75
#